data_AF-A0A916FBB5-F1
#
_entry.id   AF-A0A916FBB5-F1
#
_cell.length_a   1.000
_cell.length_b   1.000
_cell.length_c   1.000
_cell.angle_alpha   90.00
_cell.angle_beta   90.00
_cell.angle_gamma   90.00
#
_symmetry.space_group_name_H-M   'P 1'
#
loop_
_entity.id
_entity.type
_entity.pdbx_description
1 polymer ?
#
loop_
_entity_poly.entity_id
_entity_poly.type
_entity_poly.pdbx_seq_one_letter_code
_entity_poly.pdbx_strand_id
1 'polypeptide(L)'
;MLLLGPSISAGRYRIKAREYDPAAYTDIVVSEPTFADTSLPNPVTAPTVTGLVLLEEIYQNANGIWTSRIKAQWSAVDFPFLRHYRIEVYLLGNLVHSAVSADVLYRTPPVQDLVTYVVKVAAVSMVGSVGTAAEENVYIDGKYLPPSDVPSISVFEAGGRVYAQWDPATDADIWRYEVRYGPTAGSWDTATLIDRVDALRLVTDLIPVGTWKIYVKALDSVGLYSGTAASQTFTVTSDAAAFLVESVDSDTPTLTNMTEYDIFDGKRHWVSEDGVAWNTKYSSNMDTYTNPLASYHNSMTSEWLGESEDFAMLLSGQWTGTADVAAISGSIASSIGFSSDGAAWSYLSGLSHKENARFARLKHEALTTSTLKVTVPTQKIRLDAIPRDEVGAGSSSALGPVTITLENQYVAVKRLTVTPEGTTARMAVVDNIVLATPTTFDVYVFDAAGNLIASDFRWLWQGV
;
A
#
# COMPACT_ATOMS: atom_id res chain seq x y z
N MET A 1 51.79 41.30 42.40
CA MET A 1 51.85 40.90 43.83
C MET A 1 50.55 40.20 44.21
N LEU A 2 50.60 38.96 44.68
CA LEU A 2 49.45 38.19 45.13
C LEU A 2 49.28 38.39 46.64
N LEU A 3 48.22 39.08 47.08
CA LEU A 3 47.85 39.17 48.49
C LEU A 3 46.69 38.22 48.75
N LEU A 4 46.96 37.15 49.51
CA LEU A 4 45.92 36.31 50.09
C LEU A 4 45.26 37.08 51.23
N GLY A 5 44.00 37.47 51.05
CA GLY A 5 43.18 38.01 52.12
C GLY A 5 42.77 36.92 53.12
N PRO A 6 42.29 37.30 54.32
CA PRO A 6 41.88 36.33 55.34
C PRO A 6 40.81 35.38 54.80
N SER A 7 40.84 34.12 55.28
CA SER A 7 39.90 33.08 54.87
C SER A 7 38.47 33.50 55.16
N ILE A 8 37.60 33.38 54.17
CA ILE A 8 36.18 33.71 54.29
C ILE A 8 35.42 32.53 54.92
N SER A 9 35.90 31.30 54.69
CA SER A 9 35.52 30.05 55.36
C SER A 9 36.58 28.97 55.08
N ALA A 10 36.48 27.79 55.71
CA ALA A 10 37.40 26.68 55.46
C ALA A 10 37.44 26.34 53.95
N GLY A 11 38.64 26.41 53.35
CA GLY A 11 38.88 26.16 51.93
C GLY A 11 38.52 27.31 50.97
N ARG A 12 38.03 28.46 51.45
CA ARG A 12 37.72 29.64 50.60
C ARG A 12 38.52 30.87 51.01
N TYR A 13 39.32 31.37 50.07
CA TYR A 13 40.17 32.56 50.26
C TYR A 13 39.74 33.69 49.34
N ARG A 14 39.85 34.93 49.84
CA ARG A 14 39.70 36.12 48.99
C ARG A 14 41.07 36.47 48.43
N ILE A 15 41.26 36.26 47.13
CA ILE A 15 42.50 36.61 46.46
C ILE A 15 42.36 38.01 45.89
N LYS A 16 43.29 38.91 46.24
CA LYS A 16 43.50 40.17 45.53
C LYS A 16 44.86 40.09 44.86
N ALA A 17 44.85 39.90 43.54
CA ALA A 17 46.05 39.97 42.72
C ALA A 17 46.07 41.33 42.02
N ARG A 18 47.25 41.95 41.97
CA ARG A 18 47.58 43.00 41.01
C ARG A 18 48.71 42.49 40.14
N GLU A 19 48.57 42.71 38.84
CA GLU A 19 49.64 42.49 37.87
C GLU A 19 50.91 43.21 38.34
N TYR A 20 52.04 42.52 38.24
CA TYR A 20 53.33 43.03 38.65
C TYR A 20 54.19 43.12 37.41
N ASP A 21 54.69 44.31 37.13
CA ASP A 21 55.66 44.53 36.08
C ASP A 21 56.92 45.16 36.69
N PRO A 22 58.10 44.53 36.60
CA PRO A 22 59.34 45.09 37.12
C PRO A 22 59.75 46.38 36.40
N ALA A 23 59.34 46.60 35.14
CA ALA A 23 59.59 47.84 34.42
C ALA A 23 58.84 49.04 35.01
N ALA A 24 57.74 48.82 35.74
CA ALA A 24 57.08 49.90 36.49
C ALA A 24 57.86 50.33 37.75
N TYR A 25 58.91 49.60 38.15
CA TYR A 25 59.70 49.85 39.35
C TYR A 25 61.21 49.97 39.06
N THR A 26 61.59 50.17 37.80
CA THR A 26 62.99 50.41 37.39
C THR A 26 63.23 51.89 37.09
N ASP A 27 64.46 52.33 37.28
CA ASP A 27 64.97 53.67 36.94
C ASP A 27 65.38 53.81 35.46
N ILE A 28 65.26 52.74 34.67
CA ILE A 28 65.49 52.70 33.23
C ILE A 28 64.19 53.04 32.49
N VAL A 29 64.26 53.88 31.46
CA VAL A 29 63.09 54.18 30.62
C VAL A 29 62.76 52.95 29.78
N VAL A 30 61.66 52.27 30.11
CA VAL A 30 61.10 51.16 29.35
C VAL A 30 59.78 51.64 28.74
N SER A 31 59.60 51.42 27.43
CA SER A 31 58.44 51.96 26.68
C SER A 31 57.19 51.08 26.74
N GLU A 32 57.32 49.81 27.13
CA GLU A 32 56.22 48.83 27.18
C GLU A 32 56.38 47.89 28.39
N PRO A 33 55.29 47.28 28.89
CA PRO A 33 55.32 46.25 29.91
C PRO A 33 56.28 45.09 29.57
N THR A 34 57.01 44.56 30.56
CA THR A 34 57.98 43.46 30.37
C THR A 34 57.38 42.06 30.49
N PHE A 35 56.21 41.95 31.11
CA PHE A 35 55.43 40.71 31.09
C PHE A 35 54.32 40.80 30.06
N ALA A 36 54.11 39.71 29.33
CA ALA A 36 53.00 39.61 28.40
C ALA A 36 51.69 39.50 29.18
N ASP A 37 50.67 40.22 28.70
CA ASP A 37 49.30 40.09 29.19
C ASP A 37 48.82 38.64 29.13
N THR A 38 47.87 38.31 30.00
CA THR A 38 47.24 36.99 29.98
C THR A 38 46.59 36.70 28.61
N SER A 39 46.72 35.47 28.13
CA SER A 39 46.00 34.98 26.94
C SER A 39 44.56 34.54 27.25
N LEU A 40 44.11 34.68 28.51
CA LEU A 40 42.75 34.34 28.90
C LEU A 40 41.75 35.37 28.35
N PRO A 41 40.57 34.94 27.87
CA PRO A 41 39.55 35.84 27.36
C PRO A 41 38.94 36.70 28.48
N ASN A 42 38.34 37.83 28.15
CA ASN A 42 37.74 38.71 29.16
C ASN A 42 36.46 38.06 29.77
N PRO A 43 36.36 37.91 31.11
CA PRO A 43 35.23 37.25 31.76
C PRO A 43 33.90 38.00 31.61
N VAL A 44 33.93 39.29 31.23
CA VAL A 44 32.75 40.13 30.99
C VAL A 44 32.28 40.06 29.53
N THR A 45 33.05 39.44 28.63
CA THR A 45 32.68 39.30 27.21
C THR A 45 32.44 37.83 26.90
N ALA A 46 31.31 37.29 27.36
CA ALA A 46 30.93 35.92 27.05
C ALA A 46 30.69 35.77 25.52
N PRO A 47 31.26 34.74 24.87
CA PRO A 47 31.14 34.56 23.43
C PRO A 47 29.71 34.13 23.04
N THR A 48 29.39 34.31 21.76
CA THR A 48 28.12 33.87 21.16
C THR A 48 28.11 32.34 21.05
N VAL A 49 26.95 31.73 21.33
CA VAL A 49 26.73 30.30 21.10
C VAL A 49 26.68 30.02 19.59
N THR A 50 27.20 28.89 19.14
CA THR A 50 27.18 28.50 17.72
C THR A 50 26.54 27.12 17.55
N GLY A 51 26.06 26.83 16.33
CA GLY A 51 25.48 25.54 15.98
C GLY A 51 24.20 25.20 16.73
N LEU A 52 23.37 26.21 17.05
CA LEU A 52 22.05 25.97 17.63
C LEU A 52 21.17 25.23 16.59
N VAL A 53 20.64 24.09 16.99
CA VAL A 53 19.71 23.27 16.22
C VAL A 53 18.50 22.99 17.10
N LEU A 54 17.31 23.18 16.53
CA LEU A 54 16.04 22.91 17.19
C LEU A 54 15.35 21.76 16.47
N LEU A 55 14.88 20.78 17.25
CA LEU A 55 14.06 19.67 16.76
C LEU A 55 12.82 19.56 17.62
N GLU A 56 11.70 19.23 17.00
CA GLU A 56 10.54 18.72 17.72
C GLU A 56 10.84 17.31 18.23
N GLU A 57 10.45 17.01 19.47
CA GLU A 57 10.52 15.68 20.06
C GLU A 57 9.14 15.34 20.64
N ILE A 58 8.50 14.29 20.11
CA ILE A 58 7.26 13.74 20.65
C ILE A 58 7.61 12.82 21.83
N TYR A 59 6.90 12.95 22.96
CA TYR A 59 7.09 12.06 24.11
C TYR A 59 5.80 11.82 24.90
N GLN A 60 5.76 10.70 25.62
CA GLN A 60 4.65 10.38 26.51
C GLN A 60 4.85 11.05 27.88
N ASN A 61 3.88 11.85 28.30
CA ASN A 61 3.80 12.38 29.66
C ASN A 61 3.48 11.24 30.66
N ALA A 62 3.79 11.42 31.94
CA ALA A 62 3.45 10.52 33.04
C ALA A 62 1.95 10.14 33.10
N ASN A 63 1.07 10.96 32.51
CA ASN A 63 -0.36 10.69 32.42
C ASN A 63 -0.75 9.82 31.20
N GLY A 64 0.22 9.29 30.45
CA GLY A 64 -0.01 8.45 29.27
C GLY A 64 -0.34 9.21 27.98
N ILE A 65 -0.49 10.53 28.04
CA ILE A 65 -0.80 11.39 26.89
C ILE A 65 0.49 11.76 26.15
N TRP A 66 0.50 11.58 24.84
CA TRP A 66 1.57 12.02 23.95
C TRP A 66 1.51 13.54 23.71
N THR A 67 2.66 14.20 23.80
CA THR A 67 2.78 15.65 23.65
C THR A 67 4.14 16.02 23.05
N SER A 68 4.22 17.19 22.43
CA SER A 68 5.44 17.69 21.80
C SER A 68 6.21 18.63 22.70
N ARG A 69 7.54 18.65 22.51
CA ARG A 69 8.47 19.60 23.12
C ARG A 69 9.59 19.96 22.15
N ILE A 70 10.29 21.05 22.45
CA ILE A 70 11.46 21.46 21.68
C ILE A 70 12.71 20.87 22.33
N LYS A 71 13.51 20.17 21.53
CA LYS A 71 14.87 19.77 21.84
C LYS A 71 15.84 20.77 21.19
N ALA A 72 16.47 21.60 22.02
CA ALA A 72 17.50 22.53 21.59
C ALA A 72 18.88 21.93 21.86
N GLN A 73 19.76 21.92 20.86
CA GLN A 73 21.13 21.46 20.96
C GLN A 73 22.08 22.48 20.36
N TRP A 74 23.25 22.70 20.95
CA TRP A 74 24.25 23.65 20.45
C TRP A 74 25.68 23.14 20.63
N SER A 75 26.65 23.86 20.09
CA SER A 75 28.07 23.55 20.26
C SER A 75 28.57 23.99 21.63
N ALA A 76 29.41 23.16 22.26
CA ALA A 76 30.10 23.55 23.49
C ALA A 76 30.92 24.82 23.24
N VAL A 77 30.81 25.76 24.17
CA VAL A 77 31.51 27.04 24.09
C VAL A 77 32.84 26.88 24.80
N ASP A 78 33.95 27.04 24.06
CA ASP A 78 35.29 27.08 24.64
C ASP A 78 35.52 28.44 25.32
N PHE A 79 35.10 28.53 26.58
CA PHE A 79 35.23 29.74 27.39
C PHE A 79 35.52 29.37 28.84
N PRO A 80 36.74 29.64 29.35
CA PRO A 80 37.14 29.25 30.71
C PRO A 80 36.27 29.80 31.83
N PHE A 81 35.56 30.90 31.57
CA PHE A 81 34.66 31.54 32.53
C PHE A 81 33.18 31.20 32.29
N LEU A 82 32.86 30.17 31.50
CA LEU A 82 31.49 29.72 31.29
C LEU A 82 30.91 29.19 32.62
N ARG A 83 29.72 29.67 32.99
CA ARG A 83 28.98 29.21 34.17
C ARG A 83 27.85 28.27 33.78
N HIS A 84 27.04 28.67 32.81
CA HIS A 84 25.93 27.92 32.25
C HIS A 84 25.43 28.62 30.97
N TYR A 85 24.48 28.00 30.29
CA TYR A 85 23.71 28.59 29.21
C TYR A 85 22.39 29.14 29.75
N ARG A 86 21.89 30.22 29.15
CA ARG A 86 20.53 30.72 29.35
C ARG A 86 19.71 30.41 28.09
N ILE A 87 18.55 29.80 28.29
CA ILE A 87 17.62 29.43 27.25
C ILE A 87 16.34 30.25 27.44
N GLU A 88 15.88 30.91 26.38
CA GLU A 88 14.66 31.71 26.36
C GLU A 88 13.82 31.27 25.16
N VAL A 89 12.55 30.93 25.39
CA VAL A 89 11.62 30.47 24.35
C VAL A 89 10.51 31.49 24.21
N TYR A 90 10.26 31.93 22.98
CA TYR A 90 9.29 32.94 22.64
C TYR A 90 8.19 32.40 21.73
N LEU A 91 6.96 32.85 21.97
CA LEU A 91 5.80 32.62 21.12
C LEU A 91 5.17 33.97 20.79
N LEU A 92 5.02 34.28 19.51
CA LEU A 92 4.46 35.58 19.05
C LEU A 92 5.15 36.79 19.71
N GLY A 93 6.47 36.71 19.89
CA GLY A 93 7.28 37.77 20.53
C GLY A 93 7.23 37.82 22.06
N ASN A 94 6.40 37.01 22.71
CA ASN A 94 6.31 36.95 24.18
C ASN A 94 7.19 35.82 24.73
N LEU A 95 7.95 36.11 25.79
CA LEU A 95 8.72 35.09 26.50
C LEU A 95 7.75 34.14 27.23
N VAL A 96 7.72 32.88 26.80
CA VAL A 96 6.82 31.86 27.37
C VAL A 96 7.54 30.86 28.28
N HIS A 97 8.85 30.68 28.09
CA HIS A 97 9.65 29.79 28.93
C HIS A 97 11.09 30.28 29.03
N SER A 98 11.69 30.08 30.21
CA SER A 98 13.11 30.37 30.43
C SER A 98 13.74 29.31 31.31
N ALA A 99 14.98 28.94 31.00
CA ALA A 99 15.75 27.96 31.75
C ALA A 99 17.24 28.26 31.71
N VAL A 100 17.98 27.59 32.59
CA VAL A 100 19.44 27.52 32.54
C VAL A 100 19.88 26.07 32.42
N SER A 101 20.94 25.82 31.68
CA SER A 101 21.51 24.48 31.51
C SER A 101 23.03 24.55 31.60
N ALA A 102 23.65 23.58 32.29
CA ALA A 102 25.10 23.38 32.21
C ALA A 102 25.48 22.53 30.98
N ASP A 103 24.53 21.76 30.45
CA ASP A 103 24.73 20.90 29.28
C ASP A 103 24.43 21.65 27.97
N VAL A 104 24.96 21.11 26.87
CA VAL A 104 24.76 21.63 25.50
C VAL A 104 23.45 21.16 24.84
N LEU A 105 22.56 20.57 25.62
CA LEU A 105 21.27 20.06 25.20
C LEU A 105 20.23 20.44 26.23
N TYR A 106 19.09 20.95 25.78
CA TYR A 106 17.96 21.28 26.62
C TYR A 106 16.65 20.83 25.97
N ARG A 107 15.71 20.39 26.80
CA ARG A 107 14.36 19.99 26.38
C ARG A 107 13.35 20.84 27.13
N THR A 108 12.45 21.49 26.40
CA THR A 108 11.41 22.30 27.01
C THR A 108 10.35 21.43 27.71
N PRO A 109 9.52 22.03 28.59
CA PRO A 109 8.19 21.50 28.88
C PRO A 109 7.33 21.32 27.61
N PRO A 110 6.15 20.68 27.72
CA PRO A 110 5.20 20.60 26.61
C PRO A 110 4.95 21.96 25.95
N VAL A 111 4.92 21.96 24.62
CA VAL A 111 4.61 23.15 23.80
C VAL A 111 3.31 22.93 23.04
N GLN A 112 2.74 24.01 22.50
CA GLN A 112 1.54 23.93 21.67
C GLN A 112 1.89 23.48 20.26
N ASP A 113 0.99 22.71 19.65
CA ASP A 113 1.08 22.27 18.27
C ASP A 113 0.64 23.39 17.31
N LEU A 114 1.05 23.30 16.04
CA LEU A 114 0.73 24.20 14.93
C LEU A 114 1.17 25.66 15.13
N VAL A 115 2.26 25.88 15.87
CA VAL A 115 2.81 27.22 16.11
C VAL A 115 4.33 27.24 15.96
N THR A 116 4.85 28.41 15.57
CA THR A 116 6.30 28.66 15.49
C THR A 116 6.81 29.26 16.79
N TYR A 117 7.81 28.63 17.39
CA TYR A 117 8.58 29.16 18.51
C TYR A 117 9.93 29.72 18.05
N VAL A 118 10.42 30.73 18.78
CA VAL A 118 11.79 31.23 18.66
C VAL A 118 12.55 30.86 19.92
N VAL A 119 13.68 30.17 19.79
CA VAL A 119 14.53 29.79 20.91
C VAL A 119 15.83 30.58 20.83
N LYS A 120 16.17 31.24 21.94
CA LYS A 120 17.41 31.98 22.11
C LYS A 120 18.29 31.27 23.15
N VAL A 121 19.56 31.05 22.81
CA VAL A 121 20.54 30.45 23.71
C VAL A 121 21.77 31.35 23.82
N ALA A 122 22.11 31.76 25.04
CA ALA A 122 23.26 32.62 25.33
C ALA A 122 24.18 31.97 26.36
N ALA A 123 25.50 32.15 26.19
CA ALA A 123 26.48 31.77 27.21
C ALA A 123 26.47 32.80 28.36
N VAL A 124 26.49 32.31 29.59
CA VAL A 124 26.55 33.15 30.80
C VAL A 124 27.86 32.89 31.53
N SER A 125 28.61 33.95 31.82
CA SER A 125 29.89 33.86 32.50
C SER A 125 29.76 33.73 34.01
N MET A 126 30.84 33.34 34.69
CA MET A 126 30.92 33.24 36.16
C MET A 126 30.69 34.58 36.87
N VAL A 127 30.94 35.70 36.19
CA VAL A 127 30.68 37.06 36.70
C VAL A 127 29.29 37.57 36.31
N GLY A 128 28.45 36.74 35.69
CA GLY A 128 27.07 37.05 35.33
C GLY A 128 26.90 37.82 34.01
N SER A 129 27.96 37.99 33.22
CA SER A 129 27.82 38.58 31.88
C SER A 129 27.14 37.60 30.93
N VAL A 130 26.23 38.11 30.10
CA VAL A 130 25.48 37.31 29.13
C VAL A 130 25.96 37.70 27.73
N GLY A 131 26.41 36.70 26.97
CA GLY A 131 26.83 36.89 25.58
C GLY A 131 25.65 37.16 24.66
N THR A 132 25.94 37.55 23.41
CA THR A 132 24.93 37.59 22.35
C THR A 132 24.30 36.21 22.19
N ALA A 133 22.97 36.15 22.11
CA ALA A 133 22.25 34.90 21.96
C ALA A 133 22.34 34.39 20.51
N ALA A 134 22.51 33.08 20.34
CA ALA A 134 22.10 32.39 19.13
C ALA A 134 20.57 32.33 19.12
N GLU A 135 19.95 32.49 17.95
CA GLU A 135 18.51 32.52 17.78
C GLU A 135 18.13 31.65 16.60
N GLU A 136 17.17 30.74 16.81
CA GLU A 136 16.61 29.89 15.78
C GLU A 136 15.09 29.76 15.97
N ASN A 137 14.37 29.42 14.91
CA ASN A 137 12.93 29.18 14.95
C ASN A 137 12.58 27.72 14.64
N VAL A 138 11.53 27.21 15.26
CA VAL A 138 11.00 25.85 15.01
C VAL A 138 9.48 25.88 14.97
N TYR A 139 8.90 25.25 13.95
CA TYR A 139 7.47 24.98 13.88
C TYR A 139 7.19 23.63 14.53
N ILE A 140 6.12 23.55 15.32
CA ILE A 140 5.73 22.33 16.02
C ILE A 140 4.54 21.73 15.29
N ASP A 141 4.71 20.58 14.68
CA ASP A 141 3.64 19.87 13.98
C ASP A 141 2.79 19.07 14.98
N GLY A 142 3.38 18.56 16.05
CA GLY A 142 2.64 17.94 17.14
C GLY A 142 2.03 16.62 16.75
N LYS A 143 0.76 16.45 17.12
CA LYS A 143 -0.09 15.34 16.65
C LYS A 143 -0.29 15.31 15.12
N TYR A 144 0.17 16.34 14.40
CA TYR A 144 0.07 16.41 12.94
C TYR A 144 1.37 15.99 12.23
N LEU A 145 2.36 15.49 12.97
CA LEU A 145 3.48 14.77 12.36
C LEU A 145 2.97 13.46 11.75
N PRO A 146 3.16 13.23 10.43
CA PRO A 146 2.79 11.97 9.83
C PRO A 146 3.53 10.81 10.50
N PRO A 147 2.89 9.63 10.64
CA PRO A 147 3.56 8.47 11.20
C PRO A 147 4.72 8.03 10.29
N SER A 148 5.73 7.39 10.88
CA SER A 148 6.83 6.75 10.17
C SER A 148 6.35 5.65 9.25
N ASP A 149 7.18 5.37 8.26
CA ASP A 149 6.91 4.33 7.28
C ASP A 149 6.95 2.94 7.94
N VAL A 150 6.06 2.07 7.46
CA VAL A 150 6.06 0.66 7.83
C VAL A 150 7.40 0.04 7.39
N PRO A 151 8.23 -0.50 8.30
CA PRO A 151 9.61 -0.86 7.96
C PRO A 151 9.73 -2.01 6.97
N SER A 152 8.87 -3.01 7.10
CA SER A 152 8.90 -4.21 6.28
C SER A 152 7.52 -4.84 6.15
N ILE A 153 7.33 -5.62 5.08
CA ILE A 153 6.16 -6.46 4.86
C ILE A 153 6.60 -7.80 4.28
N SER A 154 5.95 -8.86 4.72
CA SER A 154 6.09 -10.23 4.22
C SER A 154 4.72 -10.78 3.86
N VAL A 155 4.63 -11.36 2.67
CA VAL A 155 3.41 -11.93 2.10
C VAL A 155 3.70 -13.34 1.63
N PHE A 156 2.80 -14.26 1.94
CA PHE A 156 2.76 -15.56 1.27
C PHE A 156 1.32 -15.89 0.88
N GLU A 157 1.18 -16.75 -0.12
CA GLU A 157 -0.10 -17.24 -0.59
C GLU A 157 -0.21 -18.74 -0.31
N ALA A 158 -1.43 -19.19 -0.02
CA ALA A 158 -1.78 -20.59 0.07
C ALA A 158 -3.21 -20.80 -0.44
N GLY A 159 -3.34 -21.40 -1.63
CA GLY A 159 -4.63 -21.85 -2.17
C GLY A 159 -5.63 -20.72 -2.40
N GLY A 160 -5.21 -19.63 -3.03
CA GLY A 160 -6.06 -18.47 -3.33
C GLY A 160 -6.25 -17.50 -2.15
N ARG A 161 -5.67 -17.80 -0.98
CA ARG A 161 -5.71 -16.96 0.22
C ARG A 161 -4.34 -16.36 0.50
N VAL A 162 -4.33 -15.06 0.78
CA VAL A 162 -3.14 -14.25 0.97
C VAL A 162 -2.97 -13.94 2.45
N TYR A 163 -1.76 -14.18 2.95
CA TYR A 163 -1.36 -13.93 4.32
C TYR A 163 -0.28 -12.84 4.32
N ALA A 164 -0.64 -11.67 4.80
CA ALA A 164 0.26 -10.53 4.92
C ALA A 164 0.60 -10.27 6.39
N GLN A 165 1.86 -9.92 6.65
CA GLN A 165 2.41 -9.53 7.94
C GLN A 165 3.36 -8.36 7.72
N TRP A 166 3.36 -7.39 8.63
CA TRP A 166 4.32 -6.28 8.59
C TRP A 166 4.86 -5.96 9.99
N ASP A 167 6.01 -5.30 10.01
CA ASP A 167 6.56 -4.75 11.25
C ASP A 167 5.83 -3.44 11.62
N PRO A 168 5.63 -3.16 12.92
CA PRO A 168 5.00 -1.92 13.33
C PRO A 168 5.89 -0.74 12.95
N ALA A 169 5.29 0.32 12.39
CA ALA A 169 5.92 1.64 12.35
C ALA A 169 6.28 2.09 13.79
N THR A 170 7.31 2.92 13.93
CA THR A 170 7.96 3.17 15.22
C THR A 170 7.24 4.17 16.11
N ASP A 171 6.27 4.90 15.58
CA ASP A 171 5.54 5.93 16.31
C ASP A 171 4.46 5.34 17.20
N ALA A 172 4.19 6.05 18.29
CA ALA A 172 3.32 5.54 19.33
C ALA A 172 1.84 5.94 19.20
N ASP A 173 1.51 6.82 18.26
CA ASP A 173 0.16 7.30 17.99
C ASP A 173 -0.48 6.68 16.73
N ILE A 174 0.12 5.59 16.24
CA ILE A 174 -0.45 4.75 15.20
C ILE A 174 -1.81 4.23 15.69
N TRP A 175 -2.85 4.54 14.93
CA TRP A 175 -4.20 4.10 15.21
C TRP A 175 -4.48 2.75 14.56
N ARG A 176 -4.09 2.60 13.28
CA ARG A 176 -4.33 1.39 12.47
C ARG A 176 -3.45 1.34 11.23
N TYR A 177 -3.54 0.25 10.48
CA TYR A 177 -2.90 0.11 9.19
C TYR A 177 -3.93 -0.04 8.09
N GLU A 178 -3.68 0.60 6.94
CA GLU A 178 -4.48 0.40 5.75
C GLU A 178 -3.72 -0.51 4.78
N VAL A 179 -4.41 -1.54 4.28
CA VAL A 179 -3.83 -2.51 3.35
C VAL A 179 -4.55 -2.42 2.02
N ARG A 180 -3.77 -2.28 0.95
CA ARG A 180 -4.27 -2.20 -0.44
C ARG A 180 -3.56 -3.20 -1.33
N TYR A 181 -4.14 -3.53 -2.47
CA TYR A 181 -3.43 -4.23 -3.56
C TYR A 181 -3.62 -3.51 -4.89
N GLY A 182 -2.68 -3.72 -5.80
CA GLY A 182 -2.80 -3.22 -7.16
C GLY A 182 -1.81 -3.88 -8.12
N PRO A 183 -1.82 -3.47 -9.40
CA PRO A 183 -0.88 -3.99 -10.38
C PRO A 183 0.58 -3.84 -9.94
N THR A 184 1.47 -4.70 -10.44
CA THR A 184 2.90 -4.65 -10.11
C THR A 184 3.57 -3.31 -10.44
N ALA A 185 3.15 -2.67 -11.54
CA ALA A 185 3.59 -1.33 -11.94
C ALA A 185 2.73 -0.19 -11.34
N GLY A 186 1.76 -0.50 -10.49
CA GLY A 186 0.87 0.49 -9.86
C GLY A 186 1.51 1.27 -8.72
N SER A 187 0.70 2.11 -8.09
CA SER A 187 1.05 2.91 -6.91
C SER A 187 0.00 2.77 -5.80
N TRP A 188 0.32 3.23 -4.59
CA TRP A 188 -0.64 3.31 -3.47
C TRP A 188 -1.94 4.04 -3.85
N ASP A 189 -1.81 5.15 -4.58
CA ASP A 189 -2.95 6.04 -4.90
C ASP A 189 -3.93 5.41 -5.88
N THR A 190 -3.45 4.47 -6.70
CA THR A 190 -4.25 3.73 -7.68
C THR A 190 -4.62 2.31 -7.20
N ALA A 191 -4.17 1.92 -6.02
CA ALA A 191 -4.41 0.60 -5.44
C ALA A 191 -5.81 0.52 -4.81
N THR A 192 -6.39 -0.68 -4.87
CA THR A 192 -7.70 -1.00 -4.29
C THR A 192 -7.55 -1.31 -2.81
N LEU A 193 -8.40 -0.68 -1.99
CA LEU A 193 -8.50 -0.96 -0.55
C LEU A 193 -8.95 -2.41 -0.31
N ILE A 194 -8.21 -3.12 0.54
CA ILE A 194 -8.64 -4.42 1.06
C ILE A 194 -9.35 -4.19 2.39
N ASP A 195 -8.63 -3.63 3.37
CA ASP A 195 -9.15 -3.39 4.71
C ASP A 195 -8.29 -2.38 5.49
N ARG A 196 -8.84 -1.90 6.61
CA ARG A 196 -8.14 -1.13 7.65
C ARG A 196 -8.14 -1.93 8.95
N VAL A 197 -6.96 -2.32 9.42
CA VAL A 197 -6.82 -3.23 10.55
C VAL A 197 -6.06 -2.62 11.72
N ASP A 198 -6.55 -2.90 12.93
CA ASP A 198 -5.88 -2.58 14.19
C ASP A 198 -4.96 -3.77 14.59
N ALA A 199 -4.18 -4.28 13.62
CA ALA A 199 -3.34 -5.46 13.75
C ALA A 199 -2.09 -5.36 12.86
N LEU A 200 -1.13 -6.27 13.04
CA LEU A 200 0.10 -6.37 12.21
C LEU A 200 0.04 -7.49 11.16
N ARG A 201 -1.16 -8.04 10.94
CA ARG A 201 -1.41 -9.17 10.06
C ARG A 201 -2.76 -9.01 9.39
N LEU A 202 -2.87 -9.45 8.14
CA LEU A 202 -4.12 -9.55 7.40
C LEU A 202 -4.15 -10.88 6.66
N VAL A 203 -5.30 -11.55 6.70
CA VAL A 203 -5.59 -12.72 5.86
C VAL A 203 -6.78 -12.37 4.98
N THR A 204 -6.64 -12.55 3.66
CA THR A 204 -7.68 -12.17 2.71
C THR A 204 -7.75 -13.13 1.54
N ASP A 205 -8.95 -13.36 1.04
CA ASP A 205 -9.26 -14.05 -0.22
C ASP A 205 -9.94 -13.11 -1.21
N LEU A 206 -9.81 -11.79 -1.03
CA LEU A 206 -10.42 -10.79 -1.94
C LEU A 206 -9.56 -10.48 -3.17
N ILE A 207 -8.28 -10.88 -3.16
CA ILE A 207 -7.35 -10.59 -4.25
C ILE A 207 -7.56 -11.61 -5.38
N PRO A 208 -7.81 -11.18 -6.63
CA PRO A 208 -7.98 -12.09 -7.76
C PRO A 208 -6.70 -12.88 -8.08
N VAL A 209 -6.84 -13.96 -8.84
CA VAL A 209 -5.70 -14.75 -9.34
C VAL A 209 -4.76 -13.89 -10.18
N GLY A 210 -3.45 -14.07 -10.06
CA GLY A 210 -2.46 -13.31 -10.83
C GLY A 210 -1.36 -12.71 -9.97
N THR A 211 -0.49 -11.92 -10.59
CA THR A 211 0.65 -11.29 -9.91
C THR A 211 0.32 -9.85 -9.55
N TRP A 212 0.40 -9.55 -8.26
CA TRP A 212 -0.04 -8.28 -7.67
C TRP A 212 1.05 -7.71 -6.77
N LYS A 213 0.93 -6.41 -6.47
CA LYS A 213 1.69 -5.74 -5.41
C LYS A 213 0.74 -5.37 -4.29
N ILE A 214 1.06 -5.79 -3.07
CA ILE A 214 0.37 -5.34 -1.86
C ILE A 214 1.05 -4.07 -1.36
N TYR A 215 0.29 -3.23 -0.66
CA TYR A 215 0.80 -2.04 0.00
C TYR A 215 0.23 -1.92 1.40
N VAL A 216 1.03 -1.42 2.32
CA VAL A 216 0.61 -1.08 3.68
C VAL A 216 1.13 0.30 4.05
N LYS A 217 0.26 1.13 4.60
CA LYS A 217 0.62 2.39 5.26
C LYS A 217 0.10 2.41 6.69
N ALA A 218 0.87 3.03 7.58
CA ALA A 218 0.39 3.37 8.92
C ALA A 218 -0.57 4.57 8.83
N LEU A 219 -1.58 4.56 9.69
CA LEU A 219 -2.55 5.64 9.86
C LEU A 219 -2.56 6.07 11.32
N ASP A 220 -2.39 7.35 11.59
CA ASP A 220 -2.46 7.89 12.95
C ASP A 220 -3.92 8.15 13.39
N SER A 221 -4.07 8.67 14.61
CA SER A 221 -5.39 8.98 15.20
C SER A 221 -6.04 10.28 14.71
N VAL A 222 -5.38 11.08 13.87
CA VAL A 222 -5.94 12.27 13.20
C VAL A 222 -6.18 12.06 11.70
N GLY A 223 -5.82 10.90 11.17
CA GLY A 223 -6.05 10.47 9.80
C GLY A 223 -4.89 10.72 8.84
N LEU A 224 -3.67 11.00 9.32
CA LEU A 224 -2.49 11.12 8.47
C LEU A 224 -1.86 9.75 8.21
N TYR A 225 -1.44 9.57 6.96
CA TYR A 225 -0.76 8.37 6.51
C TYR A 225 0.76 8.53 6.61
N SER A 226 1.45 7.40 6.76
CA SER A 226 2.89 7.37 6.56
C SER A 226 3.28 7.81 5.14
N GLY A 227 4.49 8.36 5.00
CA GLY A 227 4.97 8.93 3.74
C GLY A 227 5.03 7.89 2.63
N THR A 228 5.78 6.81 2.84
CA THR A 228 5.98 5.72 1.90
C THR A 228 5.20 4.48 2.33
N ALA A 229 4.61 3.79 1.35
CA ALA A 229 3.98 2.49 1.60
C ALA A 229 5.03 1.38 1.60
N ALA A 230 5.01 0.51 2.61
CA ALA A 230 5.67 -0.79 2.50
C ALA A 230 4.96 -1.59 1.41
N SER A 231 5.70 -2.27 0.53
CA SER A 231 5.10 -3.04 -0.55
C SER A 231 5.89 -4.29 -0.88
N GLN A 232 5.18 -5.30 -1.38
CA GLN A 232 5.77 -6.54 -1.86
C GLN A 232 4.94 -7.11 -3.02
N THR A 233 5.63 -7.67 -4.01
CA THR A 233 4.99 -8.39 -5.11
C THR A 233 4.87 -9.88 -4.78
N PHE A 234 3.71 -10.46 -5.10
CA PHE A 234 3.39 -11.87 -4.87
C PHE A 234 2.42 -12.34 -5.96
N THR A 235 2.23 -13.66 -6.06
CA THR A 235 1.30 -14.27 -7.03
C THR A 235 0.22 -15.03 -6.29
N VAL A 236 -1.04 -14.78 -6.66
CA VAL A 236 -2.21 -15.51 -6.20
C VAL A 236 -2.52 -16.61 -7.20
N THR A 237 -2.67 -17.84 -6.71
CA THR A 237 -3.10 -18.98 -7.51
C THR A 237 -4.61 -19.20 -7.36
N SER A 238 -5.21 -19.94 -8.29
CA SER A 238 -6.62 -20.30 -8.14
C SER A 238 -6.81 -21.15 -6.88
N ASP A 239 -7.91 -20.91 -6.17
CA ASP A 239 -8.25 -21.70 -4.99
C ASP A 239 -8.39 -23.18 -5.40
N ALA A 240 -7.79 -24.08 -4.63
CA ALA A 240 -7.92 -25.51 -4.84
C ALA A 240 -9.38 -26.00 -4.73
N ALA A 241 -10.23 -25.25 -4.03
CA ALA A 241 -11.66 -25.50 -3.96
C ALA A 241 -12.44 -24.98 -5.17
N ALA A 242 -11.86 -24.11 -6.00
CA ALA A 242 -12.55 -23.54 -7.15
C ALA A 242 -12.91 -24.60 -8.19
N PHE A 243 -14.07 -24.43 -8.83
CA PHE A 243 -14.58 -25.32 -9.86
C PHE A 243 -14.70 -24.57 -11.17
N LEU A 244 -14.11 -25.13 -12.23
CA LEU A 244 -14.26 -24.60 -13.57
C LEU A 244 -15.70 -24.77 -14.01
N VAL A 245 -16.43 -23.67 -14.11
CA VAL A 245 -17.80 -23.66 -14.63
C VAL A 245 -17.76 -23.78 -16.14
N GLU A 246 -17.05 -22.85 -16.77
CA GLU A 246 -17.02 -22.74 -18.22
C GLU A 246 -15.77 -21.99 -18.69
N SER A 247 -15.42 -22.25 -19.94
CA SER A 247 -14.29 -21.67 -20.64
C SER A 247 -14.70 -21.42 -22.09
N VAL A 248 -14.84 -20.16 -22.49
CA VAL A 248 -15.34 -19.78 -23.81
C VAL A 248 -14.26 -19.02 -24.57
N ASP A 249 -14.08 -19.37 -25.85
CA ASP A 249 -13.22 -18.64 -26.78
C ASP A 249 -14.07 -17.64 -27.57
N SER A 250 -13.58 -16.42 -27.75
CA SER A 250 -14.25 -15.39 -28.56
C SER A 250 -13.56 -15.26 -29.92
N ASP A 251 -14.33 -15.36 -31.00
CA ASP A 251 -13.78 -15.44 -32.36
C ASP A 251 -14.52 -14.56 -33.39
N THR A 252 -15.66 -13.94 -33.03
CA THR A 252 -16.36 -12.94 -33.85
C THR A 252 -16.50 -11.56 -33.17
N PRO A 253 -15.42 -10.76 -33.11
CA PRO A 253 -15.46 -9.47 -32.42
C PRO A 253 -16.29 -8.42 -33.14
N THR A 254 -16.84 -7.49 -32.35
CA THR A 254 -17.23 -6.17 -32.85
C THR A 254 -16.00 -5.27 -32.86
N LEU A 255 -15.73 -4.63 -33.99
CA LEU A 255 -14.56 -3.79 -34.19
C LEU A 255 -14.96 -2.33 -34.33
N THR A 256 -14.25 -1.46 -33.61
CA THR A 256 -14.24 -0.03 -33.90
C THR A 256 -12.85 0.30 -34.38
N ASN A 257 -12.72 0.91 -35.57
CA ASN A 257 -11.45 1.53 -35.99
C ASN A 257 -10.27 0.54 -36.06
N MET A 258 -10.57 -0.71 -36.44
CA MET A 258 -9.60 -1.79 -36.61
C MET A 258 -9.89 -2.57 -37.88
N THR A 259 -8.86 -3.11 -38.51
CA THR A 259 -8.96 -3.96 -39.71
C THR A 259 -8.22 -5.27 -39.49
N GLU A 260 -8.73 -6.34 -40.08
CA GLU A 260 -8.10 -7.66 -40.07
C GLU A 260 -6.96 -7.73 -41.11
N TYR A 261 -5.82 -8.27 -40.69
CA TYR A 261 -4.64 -8.55 -41.50
C TYR A 261 -4.25 -10.01 -41.37
N ASP A 262 -4.03 -10.65 -42.51
CA ASP A 262 -3.41 -11.97 -42.59
C ASP A 262 -1.92 -11.80 -42.90
N ILE A 263 -1.07 -12.37 -42.05
CA ILE A 263 0.40 -12.40 -42.24
C ILE A 263 0.89 -13.80 -42.63
N PHE A 264 -0.03 -14.70 -42.99
CA PHE A 264 0.19 -16.09 -43.39
C PHE A 264 0.82 -16.96 -42.29
N ASP A 265 0.59 -16.62 -41.02
CA ASP A 265 1.01 -17.42 -39.86
C ASP A 265 -0.09 -18.38 -39.36
N GLY A 266 -1.24 -18.43 -40.06
CA GLY A 266 -2.40 -19.24 -39.69
C GLY A 266 -3.24 -18.64 -38.57
N LYS A 267 -3.00 -17.38 -38.18
CA LYS A 267 -3.79 -16.65 -37.19
C LYS A 267 -4.44 -15.43 -37.82
N ARG A 268 -5.42 -14.86 -37.11
CA ARG A 268 -6.07 -13.61 -37.51
C ARG A 268 -5.53 -12.48 -36.64
N HIS A 269 -5.17 -11.36 -37.26
CA HIS A 269 -4.69 -10.18 -36.55
C HIS A 269 -5.59 -8.98 -36.83
N TRP A 270 -6.12 -8.36 -35.78
CA TRP A 270 -6.76 -7.06 -35.92
C TRP A 270 -5.80 -5.98 -35.49
N VAL A 271 -5.68 -4.95 -36.31
CA VAL A 271 -4.78 -3.81 -36.05
C VAL A 271 -5.57 -2.50 -36.21
N SER A 272 -5.24 -1.50 -35.41
CA SER A 272 -5.75 -0.13 -35.54
C SER A 272 -5.67 0.37 -36.99
N GLU A 273 -6.77 0.92 -37.51
CA GLU A 273 -6.84 1.43 -38.88
C GLU A 273 -7.89 2.55 -39.00
N ASP A 274 -7.52 3.67 -39.64
CA ASP A 274 -8.34 4.88 -39.78
C ASP A 274 -9.09 5.00 -41.11
N GLY A 275 -8.91 4.02 -42.01
CA GLY A 275 -9.57 3.97 -43.30
C GLY A 275 -9.03 5.00 -44.31
N VAL A 276 -7.93 5.70 -43.98
CA VAL A 276 -7.29 6.62 -44.92
C VAL A 276 -6.57 5.81 -45.99
N ALA A 277 -6.88 6.10 -47.25
CA ALA A 277 -6.30 5.42 -48.39
C ALA A 277 -4.76 5.47 -48.38
N TRP A 278 -4.12 4.37 -48.80
CA TRP A 278 -2.67 4.19 -48.75
C TRP A 278 -1.88 5.37 -49.33
N ASN A 279 -2.18 5.79 -50.57
CA ASN A 279 -1.45 6.87 -51.24
C ASN A 279 -1.65 8.25 -50.57
N THR A 280 -2.72 8.42 -49.79
CA THR A 280 -2.97 9.63 -49.00
C THR A 280 -2.21 9.57 -47.68
N LYS A 281 -2.22 8.42 -47.00
CA LYS A 281 -1.51 8.16 -45.74
C LYS A 281 0.02 8.21 -45.93
N TYR A 282 0.49 7.71 -47.06
CA TYR A 282 1.90 7.52 -47.40
C TYR A 282 2.29 8.31 -48.65
N SER A 283 2.30 9.64 -48.54
CA SER A 283 2.56 10.56 -49.66
C SER A 283 4.05 10.83 -49.94
N SER A 284 4.93 10.48 -49.00
CA SER A 284 6.39 10.64 -49.13
C SER A 284 7.08 9.32 -49.48
N ASN A 285 8.38 9.35 -49.77
CA ASN A 285 9.16 8.13 -49.98
C ASN A 285 9.12 7.21 -48.75
N MET A 286 9.06 5.89 -48.97
CA MET A 286 8.84 4.92 -47.89
C MET A 286 9.96 4.86 -46.85
N ASP A 287 11.18 5.21 -47.23
CA ASP A 287 12.33 5.31 -46.33
C ASP A 287 12.24 6.45 -45.32
N THR A 288 11.28 7.38 -45.48
CA THR A 288 11.03 8.46 -44.52
C THR A 288 10.16 8.04 -43.33
N TYR A 289 9.48 6.89 -43.40
CA TYR A 289 8.62 6.36 -42.35
C TYR A 289 9.42 5.41 -41.46
N THR A 290 9.90 5.90 -40.32
CA THR A 290 10.82 5.18 -39.42
C THR A 290 10.13 4.34 -38.34
N ASN A 291 8.83 4.54 -38.10
CA ASN A 291 8.04 3.75 -37.16
C ASN A 291 7.36 2.56 -37.87
N PRO A 292 6.83 1.56 -37.13
CA PRO A 292 5.99 0.53 -37.71
C PRO A 292 4.84 1.16 -38.51
N LEU A 293 4.61 0.69 -39.75
CA LEU A 293 3.62 1.29 -40.65
C LEU A 293 2.21 1.37 -40.02
N ALA A 294 1.82 0.34 -39.28
CA ALA A 294 0.55 0.32 -38.56
C ALA A 294 0.36 1.48 -37.57
N SER A 295 1.42 2.16 -37.13
CA SER A 295 1.35 3.32 -36.22
C SER A 295 1.01 4.65 -36.92
N TYR A 296 1.01 4.69 -38.24
CA TYR A 296 0.62 5.87 -38.99
C TYR A 296 -0.90 5.87 -39.23
N HIS A 297 -1.64 6.38 -38.24
CA HIS A 297 -3.07 6.62 -38.33
C HIS A 297 -3.42 7.94 -37.63
N ASN A 298 -4.58 8.51 -37.96
CA ASN A 298 -5.10 9.68 -37.25
C ASN A 298 -5.40 9.35 -35.77
N SER A 299 -5.49 10.39 -34.93
CA SER A 299 -5.88 10.21 -33.52
C SER A 299 -7.32 9.69 -33.42
N MET A 300 -7.50 8.51 -32.82
CA MET A 300 -8.75 7.77 -32.78
C MET A 300 -8.78 6.78 -31.62
N THR A 301 -9.96 6.25 -31.30
CA THR A 301 -10.09 5.09 -30.40
C THR A 301 -10.22 3.84 -31.24
N SER A 302 -9.30 2.89 -31.05
CA SER A 302 -9.39 1.55 -31.64
C SER A 302 -9.90 0.58 -30.58
N GLU A 303 -10.92 -0.21 -30.90
CA GLU A 303 -11.52 -1.16 -29.98
C GLU A 303 -11.74 -2.52 -30.64
N TRP A 304 -11.27 -3.55 -29.97
CA TRP A 304 -11.67 -4.94 -30.19
C TRP A 304 -12.58 -5.33 -29.03
N LEU A 305 -13.84 -5.65 -29.34
CA LEU A 305 -14.85 -6.04 -28.37
C LEU A 305 -15.34 -7.45 -28.67
N GLY A 306 -15.07 -8.37 -27.76
CA GLY A 306 -15.49 -9.76 -27.86
C GLY A 306 -17.00 -9.94 -27.75
N GLU A 307 -17.42 -11.16 -28.06
CA GLU A 307 -18.82 -11.60 -27.95
C GLU A 307 -19.32 -11.54 -26.51
N SER A 308 -20.63 -11.37 -26.36
CA SER A 308 -21.28 -11.45 -25.05
C SER A 308 -21.53 -12.91 -24.71
N GLU A 309 -20.73 -13.46 -23.81
CA GLU A 309 -20.91 -14.83 -23.33
C GLU A 309 -21.94 -14.88 -22.21
N ASP A 310 -22.89 -15.82 -22.24
CA ASP A 310 -23.91 -16.05 -21.21
C ASP A 310 -23.60 -17.32 -20.41
N PHE A 311 -23.28 -17.18 -19.12
CA PHE A 311 -22.99 -18.29 -18.20
C PHE A 311 -24.28 -18.82 -17.52
N ALA A 312 -25.43 -18.57 -18.15
CA ALA A 312 -26.80 -19.01 -17.82
C ALA A 312 -27.41 -18.44 -16.53
N MET A 313 -26.63 -18.18 -15.48
CA MET A 313 -27.10 -17.58 -14.23
C MET A 313 -26.10 -16.58 -13.66
N LEU A 314 -26.53 -15.84 -12.64
CA LEU A 314 -25.65 -14.92 -11.92
C LEU A 314 -24.70 -15.74 -11.04
N LEU A 315 -23.42 -15.70 -11.37
CA LEU A 315 -22.38 -16.50 -10.71
C LEU A 315 -21.33 -15.61 -10.03
N SER A 316 -20.93 -16.03 -8.85
CA SER A 316 -19.82 -15.46 -8.08
C SER A 316 -18.57 -16.30 -8.27
N GLY A 317 -17.47 -15.69 -8.67
CA GLY A 317 -16.24 -16.44 -8.82
C GLY A 317 -15.06 -15.63 -9.31
N GLN A 318 -13.98 -16.35 -9.58
CA GLN A 318 -12.79 -15.85 -10.23
C GLN A 318 -13.00 -15.88 -11.75
N TRP A 319 -12.99 -14.70 -12.36
CA TRP A 319 -13.07 -14.51 -13.80
C TRP A 319 -11.67 -14.21 -14.34
N THR A 320 -11.22 -15.00 -15.30
CA THR A 320 -9.89 -14.86 -15.90
C THR A 320 -10.00 -14.77 -17.41
N GLY A 321 -9.52 -13.66 -17.97
CA GLY A 321 -9.33 -13.47 -19.39
C GLY A 321 -7.91 -13.86 -19.82
N THR A 322 -7.77 -14.50 -20.96
CA THR A 322 -6.49 -14.60 -21.67
C THR A 322 -6.64 -14.01 -23.06
N ALA A 323 -5.61 -13.31 -23.53
CA ALA A 323 -5.56 -12.75 -24.87
C ALA A 323 -4.10 -12.43 -25.24
N ASP A 324 -3.72 -12.66 -26.49
CA ASP A 324 -2.49 -12.17 -27.11
C ASP A 324 -2.76 -10.81 -27.73
N VAL A 325 -2.31 -9.77 -27.04
CA VAL A 325 -2.55 -8.36 -27.38
C VAL A 325 -1.25 -7.59 -27.21
N ALA A 326 -0.94 -6.74 -28.18
CA ALA A 326 0.27 -5.94 -28.17
C ALA A 326 -0.03 -4.47 -28.49
N ALA A 327 0.66 -3.57 -27.81
CA ALA A 327 0.82 -2.20 -28.26
C ALA A 327 1.92 -2.18 -29.33
N ILE A 328 1.57 -1.94 -30.60
CA ILE A 328 2.58 -1.66 -31.64
C ILE A 328 3.25 -0.31 -31.33
N SER A 329 2.48 0.63 -30.81
CA SER A 329 2.96 1.92 -30.30
C SER A 329 2.08 2.39 -29.14
N GLY A 330 2.62 3.23 -28.25
CA GLY A 330 1.87 3.81 -27.13
C GLY A 330 1.49 2.79 -26.06
N SER A 331 0.27 2.92 -25.54
CA SER A 331 -0.27 2.07 -24.47
C SER A 331 -1.64 1.51 -24.85
N ILE A 332 -1.92 0.29 -24.40
CA ILE A 332 -3.22 -0.37 -24.57
C ILE A 332 -3.83 -0.69 -23.22
N ALA A 333 -5.15 -0.78 -23.18
CA ALA A 333 -5.91 -1.28 -22.05
C ALA A 333 -6.59 -2.59 -22.44
N SER A 334 -6.55 -3.57 -21.54
CA SER A 334 -7.35 -4.79 -21.63
C SER A 334 -8.28 -4.85 -20.42
N SER A 335 -9.51 -5.27 -20.64
CA SER A 335 -10.55 -5.30 -19.60
C SER A 335 -11.50 -6.47 -19.82
N ILE A 336 -12.16 -6.88 -18.74
CA ILE A 336 -13.33 -7.75 -18.82
C ILE A 336 -14.57 -6.89 -18.56
N GLY A 337 -15.53 -6.98 -19.46
CA GLY A 337 -16.88 -6.44 -19.26
C GLY A 337 -17.73 -7.47 -18.54
N PHE A 338 -18.45 -7.05 -17.50
CA PHE A 338 -19.40 -7.87 -16.75
C PHE A 338 -20.81 -7.30 -16.83
N SER A 339 -21.80 -8.19 -16.88
CA SER A 339 -23.21 -7.82 -16.85
C SER A 339 -24.06 -8.88 -16.15
N SER A 340 -25.14 -8.46 -15.47
CA SER A 340 -26.15 -9.35 -14.90
C SER A 340 -27.31 -9.63 -15.86
N ASP A 341 -27.53 -8.77 -16.85
CA ASP A 341 -28.72 -8.76 -17.72
C ASP A 341 -28.40 -8.80 -19.23
N GLY A 342 -27.13 -8.72 -19.60
CA GLY A 342 -26.65 -8.69 -20.99
C GLY A 342 -26.77 -7.31 -21.66
N ALA A 343 -27.32 -6.31 -20.96
CA ALA A 343 -27.58 -4.97 -21.49
C ALA A 343 -26.70 -3.91 -20.83
N ALA A 344 -26.64 -3.86 -19.50
CA ALA A 344 -25.80 -2.93 -18.75
C ALA A 344 -24.44 -3.56 -18.48
N TRP A 345 -23.36 -2.93 -18.94
CA TRP A 345 -22.00 -3.46 -18.85
C TRP A 345 -21.09 -2.57 -18.00
N SER A 346 -20.36 -3.20 -17.07
CA SER A 346 -19.25 -2.58 -16.33
C SER A 346 -17.92 -3.17 -16.82
N TYR A 347 -16.97 -2.32 -17.20
CA TYR A 347 -15.66 -2.76 -17.68
C TYR A 347 -14.59 -2.51 -16.62
N LEU A 348 -13.98 -3.60 -16.13
CA LEU A 348 -12.91 -3.53 -15.15
C LEU A 348 -11.56 -3.74 -15.83
N SER A 349 -10.62 -2.83 -15.57
CA SER A 349 -9.27 -2.88 -16.14
C SER A 349 -8.50 -4.11 -15.65
N GLY A 350 -7.76 -4.75 -16.54
CA GLY A 350 -7.09 -6.02 -16.30
C GLY A 350 -7.97 -7.22 -16.67
N LEU A 351 -7.33 -8.40 -16.71
CA LEU A 351 -7.95 -9.64 -17.17
C LEU A 351 -8.17 -10.65 -16.03
N SER A 352 -8.23 -10.20 -14.78
CA SER A 352 -8.45 -11.08 -13.64
C SER A 352 -9.20 -10.36 -12.54
N HIS A 353 -10.39 -10.86 -12.22
CA HIS A 353 -11.33 -10.21 -11.29
C HIS A 353 -12.12 -11.24 -10.49
N LYS A 354 -12.48 -10.88 -9.25
CA LYS A 354 -13.48 -11.60 -8.47
C LYS A 354 -14.77 -10.81 -8.52
N GLU A 355 -15.78 -11.34 -9.22
CA GLU A 355 -17.00 -10.59 -9.53
C GLU A 355 -18.23 -11.49 -9.56
N ASN A 356 -19.39 -10.83 -9.44
CA ASN A 356 -20.71 -11.44 -9.57
C ASN A 356 -21.29 -11.06 -10.92
N ALA A 357 -21.35 -11.99 -11.86
CA ALA A 357 -21.84 -11.71 -13.21
C ALA A 357 -22.52 -12.93 -13.83
N ARG A 358 -23.40 -12.68 -14.81
CA ARG A 358 -23.98 -13.72 -15.66
C ARG A 358 -23.34 -13.69 -17.04
N PHE A 359 -23.07 -12.49 -17.55
CA PHE A 359 -22.46 -12.29 -18.83
C PHE A 359 -21.06 -11.71 -18.69
N ALA A 360 -20.15 -12.14 -19.55
CA ALA A 360 -18.80 -11.61 -19.62
C ALA A 360 -18.36 -11.43 -21.07
N ARG A 361 -17.48 -10.45 -21.32
CA ARG A 361 -16.82 -10.26 -22.63
C ARG A 361 -15.47 -9.59 -22.49
N LEU A 362 -14.54 -9.92 -23.38
CA LEU A 362 -13.23 -9.26 -23.43
C LEU A 362 -13.30 -7.94 -24.19
N LYS A 363 -12.57 -6.94 -23.73
CA LYS A 363 -12.40 -5.67 -24.43
C LYS A 363 -10.93 -5.25 -24.42
N HIS A 364 -10.41 -4.91 -25.59
CA HIS A 364 -9.07 -4.36 -25.77
C HIS A 364 -9.16 -3.02 -26.49
N GLU A 365 -8.48 -2.01 -25.97
CA GLU A 365 -8.59 -0.63 -26.44
C GLU A 365 -7.22 0.05 -26.57
N ALA A 366 -7.08 0.85 -27.62
CA ALA A 366 -6.04 1.87 -27.74
C ALA A 366 -6.68 3.24 -27.94
N LEU A 367 -6.17 4.23 -27.21
CA LEU A 367 -6.62 5.62 -27.28
C LEU A 367 -5.66 6.48 -28.09
N THR A 368 -6.25 7.52 -28.69
CA THR A 368 -5.56 8.62 -29.39
C THR A 368 -4.60 8.12 -30.47
N THR A 369 -3.29 8.17 -30.21
CA THR A 369 -2.23 7.80 -31.15
C THR A 369 -1.62 6.43 -30.83
N SER A 370 -2.14 5.70 -29.84
CA SER A 370 -1.67 4.35 -29.53
C SER A 370 -2.21 3.38 -30.58
N THR A 371 -1.42 2.34 -30.87
CA THR A 371 -1.74 1.37 -31.93
C THR A 371 -1.91 -0.01 -31.34
N LEU A 372 -3.12 -0.56 -31.45
CA LEU A 372 -3.51 -1.86 -30.92
C LEU A 372 -3.28 -2.96 -31.97
N LYS A 373 -2.75 -4.10 -31.53
CA LYS A 373 -2.79 -5.38 -32.25
C LYS A 373 -3.42 -6.46 -31.36
N VAL A 374 -4.39 -7.19 -31.88
CA VAL A 374 -5.02 -8.36 -31.24
C VAL A 374 -4.81 -9.59 -32.13
N THR A 375 -4.42 -10.72 -31.55
CA THR A 375 -4.21 -11.99 -32.27
C THR A 375 -5.23 -13.05 -31.81
N VAL A 376 -6.05 -13.59 -32.72
CA VAL A 376 -7.03 -14.69 -32.47
C VAL A 376 -6.53 -15.99 -33.13
N PRO A 377 -6.78 -17.18 -32.55
CA PRO A 377 -7.63 -17.48 -31.38
C PRO A 377 -6.83 -17.59 -30.08
N THR A 378 -6.81 -16.53 -29.29
CA THR A 378 -6.23 -16.54 -27.94
C THR A 378 -7.12 -15.90 -26.89
N GLN A 379 -8.26 -15.35 -27.32
CA GLN A 379 -9.23 -14.58 -26.57
C GLN A 379 -10.16 -15.55 -25.89
N LYS A 380 -10.01 -15.68 -24.58
CA LYS A 380 -10.72 -16.67 -23.80
C LYS A 380 -11.13 -16.11 -22.46
N ILE A 381 -12.32 -16.48 -22.01
CA ILE A 381 -12.81 -16.21 -20.66
C ILE A 381 -12.96 -17.53 -19.92
N ARG A 382 -12.46 -17.58 -18.69
CA ARG A 382 -12.57 -18.71 -17.77
C ARG A 382 -13.26 -18.25 -16.48
N LEU A 383 -14.28 -18.99 -16.05
CA LEU A 383 -14.93 -18.80 -14.76
C LEU A 383 -14.62 -19.97 -13.82
N ASP A 384 -13.96 -19.68 -12.70
CA ASP A 384 -13.78 -20.60 -11.59
C ASP A 384 -14.63 -20.13 -10.40
N ALA A 385 -15.76 -20.79 -10.16
CA ALA A 385 -16.67 -20.45 -9.07
C ALA A 385 -16.42 -21.31 -7.83
N ILE A 386 -16.79 -20.79 -6.66
CA ILE A 386 -16.76 -21.57 -5.42
C ILE A 386 -18.08 -22.36 -5.35
N PRO A 387 -18.03 -23.70 -5.36
CA PRO A 387 -19.23 -24.52 -5.28
C PRO A 387 -19.88 -24.37 -3.90
N ARG A 388 -21.20 -24.48 -3.86
CA ARG A 388 -21.99 -24.53 -2.63
C ARG A 388 -22.51 -25.95 -2.40
N ASP A 389 -22.74 -26.26 -1.12
CA ASP A 389 -23.28 -27.54 -0.71
C ASP A 389 -24.78 -27.43 -0.43
N GLU A 390 -25.52 -28.45 -0.84
CA GLU A 390 -26.90 -28.70 -0.48
C GLU A 390 -27.04 -30.15 -0.02
N VAL A 391 -27.75 -30.37 1.07
CA VAL A 391 -27.88 -31.68 1.68
C VAL A 391 -29.34 -31.99 1.94
N GLY A 392 -29.68 -33.27 1.87
CA GLY A 392 -31.01 -33.72 2.20
C GLY A 392 -31.10 -35.22 2.41
N ALA A 393 -32.33 -35.68 2.55
CA ALA A 393 -32.67 -37.08 2.67
C ALA A 393 -33.82 -37.44 1.73
N GLY A 394 -33.95 -38.72 1.42
CA GLY A 394 -35.04 -39.26 0.62
C GLY A 394 -35.21 -40.75 0.86
N SER A 395 -36.30 -41.30 0.32
CA SER A 395 -36.57 -42.74 0.33
C SER A 395 -36.65 -43.21 -1.11
N SER A 396 -35.80 -44.18 -1.47
CA SER A 396 -35.80 -44.80 -2.80
C SER A 396 -36.98 -45.76 -2.96
N SER A 397 -37.24 -46.19 -4.20
CA SER A 397 -38.36 -47.07 -4.53
C SER A 397 -37.86 -48.39 -5.12
N ALA A 398 -38.55 -49.49 -4.80
CA ALA A 398 -38.33 -50.79 -5.43
C ALA A 398 -38.93 -50.90 -6.85
N LEU A 399 -39.67 -49.88 -7.31
CA LEU A 399 -40.37 -49.88 -8.59
C LEU A 399 -39.68 -49.04 -9.69
N GLY A 400 -38.73 -48.18 -9.32
CA GLY A 400 -38.08 -47.26 -10.25
C GLY A 400 -37.31 -46.16 -9.53
N PRO A 401 -36.79 -45.16 -10.29
CA PRO A 401 -36.09 -44.03 -9.69
C PRO A 401 -37.00 -43.21 -8.78
N VAL A 402 -36.38 -42.55 -7.81
CA VAL A 402 -37.00 -41.43 -7.09
C VAL A 402 -36.25 -40.16 -7.46
N THR A 403 -36.98 -39.22 -8.05
CA THR A 403 -36.45 -37.89 -8.40
C THR A 403 -36.33 -37.03 -7.15
N ILE A 404 -35.14 -36.53 -6.91
CA ILE A 404 -34.86 -35.49 -5.93
C ILE A 404 -34.81 -34.15 -6.64
N THR A 405 -35.58 -33.20 -6.14
CA THR A 405 -35.57 -31.81 -6.58
C THR A 405 -34.79 -30.99 -5.58
N LEU A 406 -33.76 -30.29 -6.05
CA LEU A 406 -32.97 -29.37 -5.25
C LEU A 406 -33.75 -28.07 -5.00
N GLU A 407 -33.52 -27.45 -3.84
CA GLU A 407 -34.06 -26.13 -3.49
C GLU A 407 -33.42 -25.03 -4.35
N ASN A 408 -32.13 -25.19 -4.65
CA ASN A 408 -31.39 -24.25 -5.48
C ASN A 408 -31.25 -24.73 -6.94
N GLN A 409 -31.12 -23.76 -7.84
CA GLN A 409 -30.78 -24.02 -9.24
C GLN A 409 -29.26 -24.00 -9.45
N TYR A 410 -28.72 -24.96 -10.21
CA TYR A 410 -27.29 -25.08 -10.49
C TYR A 410 -27.03 -25.12 -12.00
N VAL A 411 -25.90 -24.57 -12.44
CA VAL A 411 -25.41 -24.69 -13.83
C VAL A 411 -24.40 -25.81 -14.00
N ALA A 412 -23.79 -26.26 -12.91
CA ALA A 412 -22.83 -27.36 -12.94
C ALA A 412 -22.81 -28.14 -11.62
N VAL A 413 -22.57 -29.45 -11.74
CA VAL A 413 -22.37 -30.34 -10.59
C VAL A 413 -20.88 -30.65 -10.45
N LYS A 414 -20.31 -30.38 -9.28
CA LYS A 414 -18.93 -30.76 -8.94
C LYS A 414 -18.89 -32.14 -8.31
N ARG A 415 -19.80 -32.39 -7.38
CA ARG A 415 -19.87 -33.67 -6.66
C ARG A 415 -21.30 -33.93 -6.22
N LEU A 416 -21.72 -35.18 -6.41
CA LEU A 416 -22.97 -35.70 -5.87
C LEU A 416 -22.67 -37.01 -5.15
N THR A 417 -23.09 -37.13 -3.91
CA THR A 417 -22.91 -38.33 -3.10
C THR A 417 -24.24 -38.72 -2.51
N VAL A 418 -24.67 -39.96 -2.74
CA VAL A 418 -25.83 -40.56 -2.10
C VAL A 418 -25.37 -41.68 -1.20
N THR A 419 -25.78 -41.63 0.07
CA THR A 419 -25.44 -42.62 1.10
C THR A 419 -26.73 -43.31 1.55
N PRO A 420 -26.99 -44.54 1.10
CA PRO A 420 -28.14 -45.28 1.57
C PRO A 420 -27.98 -45.67 3.04
N GLU A 421 -29.07 -45.57 3.81
CA GLU A 421 -29.09 -45.86 5.24
C GLU A 421 -29.51 -47.31 5.51
N GLY A 422 -28.81 -47.99 6.42
CA GLY A 422 -29.24 -49.26 7.00
C GLY A 422 -28.09 -50.19 7.41
N THR A 423 -28.44 -51.37 7.90
CA THR A 423 -27.49 -52.31 8.55
C THR A 423 -26.97 -53.42 7.63
N THR A 424 -27.56 -53.56 6.44
CA THR A 424 -27.16 -54.51 5.40
C THR A 424 -26.53 -53.78 4.21
N ALA A 425 -25.62 -54.45 3.50
CA ALA A 425 -24.94 -53.90 2.34
C ALA A 425 -25.94 -53.49 1.24
N ARG A 426 -25.74 -52.28 0.73
CA ARG A 426 -26.60 -51.59 -0.25
C ARG A 426 -25.77 -50.57 -1.03
N MET A 427 -26.16 -50.30 -2.27
CA MET A 427 -25.45 -49.39 -3.17
C MET A 427 -26.43 -48.39 -3.77
N ALA A 428 -26.12 -47.10 -3.72
CA ALA A 428 -26.85 -46.08 -4.45
C ALA A 428 -26.24 -45.87 -5.84
N VAL A 429 -27.11 -45.64 -6.83
CA VAL A 429 -26.74 -45.15 -8.15
C VAL A 429 -27.56 -43.89 -8.41
N VAL A 430 -26.91 -42.90 -9.00
CA VAL A 430 -27.56 -41.67 -9.44
C VAL A 430 -27.57 -41.61 -10.96
N ASP A 431 -28.67 -41.13 -11.53
CA ASP A 431 -28.82 -40.88 -12.96
C ASP A 431 -29.66 -39.61 -13.19
N ASN A 432 -29.88 -39.24 -14.46
CA ASN A 432 -30.79 -38.19 -14.91
C ASN A 432 -30.59 -36.87 -14.15
N ILE A 433 -29.33 -36.42 -14.10
CA ILE A 433 -28.99 -35.11 -13.53
C ILE A 433 -29.44 -34.02 -14.51
N VAL A 434 -30.41 -33.22 -14.10
CA VAL A 434 -30.99 -32.13 -14.89
C VAL A 434 -30.64 -30.80 -14.24
N LEU A 435 -29.86 -29.98 -14.93
CA LEU A 435 -29.40 -28.65 -14.48
C LEU A 435 -30.34 -27.52 -14.96
N ALA A 436 -31.65 -27.80 -14.96
CA ALA A 436 -32.69 -26.86 -15.39
C ALA A 436 -33.35 -26.18 -14.17
N THR A 437 -34.48 -25.50 -14.41
CA THR A 437 -35.33 -24.96 -13.35
C THR A 437 -36.57 -25.86 -13.20
N PRO A 438 -36.67 -26.70 -12.16
CA PRO A 438 -35.72 -26.89 -11.06
C PRO A 438 -34.58 -27.86 -11.40
N THR A 439 -33.51 -27.83 -10.60
CA THR A 439 -32.41 -28.79 -10.72
C THR A 439 -32.83 -30.10 -10.04
N THR A 440 -32.64 -31.23 -10.74
CA THR A 440 -33.07 -32.54 -10.25
C THR A 440 -32.04 -33.63 -10.51
N PHE A 441 -32.14 -34.74 -9.78
CA PHE A 441 -31.44 -35.99 -10.09
C PHE A 441 -32.26 -37.19 -9.63
N ASP A 442 -32.07 -38.34 -10.27
CA ASP A 442 -32.77 -39.57 -9.94
C ASP A 442 -31.91 -40.50 -9.10
N VAL A 443 -32.50 -41.11 -8.06
CA VAL A 443 -31.82 -42.04 -7.16
C VAL A 443 -32.39 -43.45 -7.28
N TYR A 444 -31.49 -44.42 -7.39
CA TYR A 444 -31.74 -45.85 -7.30
C TYR A 444 -30.95 -46.43 -6.14
N VAL A 445 -31.53 -47.35 -5.36
CA VAL A 445 -30.79 -48.11 -4.35
C VAL A 445 -30.97 -49.60 -4.59
N PHE A 446 -29.85 -50.31 -4.64
CA PHE A 446 -29.80 -51.75 -4.86
C PHE A 446 -29.32 -52.48 -3.60
N ASP A 447 -29.85 -53.67 -3.37
CA ASP A 447 -29.30 -54.60 -2.39
C ASP A 447 -27.99 -55.26 -2.88
N ALA A 448 -27.35 -56.07 -2.04
CA ALA A 448 -26.13 -56.79 -2.39
C ALA A 448 -26.31 -57.82 -3.53
N ALA A 449 -27.54 -58.21 -3.86
CA ALA A 449 -27.86 -59.12 -4.96
C ALA A 449 -28.19 -58.36 -6.26
N GLY A 450 -28.18 -57.01 -6.25
CA GLY A 450 -28.48 -56.18 -7.40
C GLY A 450 -29.98 -55.94 -7.64
N ASN A 451 -30.86 -56.29 -6.69
CA ASN A 451 -32.28 -55.96 -6.80
C ASN A 451 -32.52 -54.52 -6.38
N LEU A 452 -33.38 -53.81 -7.11
CA LEU A 452 -33.83 -52.47 -6.71
C LEU A 452 -34.71 -52.58 -5.45
N ILE A 453 -34.41 -51.76 -4.44
CA ILE A 453 -35.09 -51.79 -3.14
C ILE A 453 -35.58 -50.40 -2.74
N ALA A 454 -36.59 -50.37 -1.87
CA ALA A 454 -36.93 -49.17 -1.13
C ALA A 454 -36.00 -49.05 0.09
N SER A 455 -35.27 -47.95 0.17
CA SER A 455 -34.34 -47.64 1.26
C SER A 455 -34.26 -46.14 1.47
N ASP A 456 -34.23 -45.72 2.72
CA ASP A 456 -33.86 -44.35 3.07
C ASP A 456 -32.40 -44.09 2.69
N PHE A 457 -32.10 -42.84 2.37
CA PHE A 457 -30.77 -42.37 2.01
C PHE A 457 -30.60 -40.89 2.37
N ARG A 458 -29.35 -40.49 2.56
CA ARG A 458 -28.94 -39.08 2.59
C ARG A 458 -28.20 -38.74 1.32
N TRP A 459 -28.26 -37.48 0.92
CA TRP A 459 -27.52 -36.99 -0.22
C TRP A 459 -26.81 -35.68 0.11
N LEU A 460 -25.67 -35.48 -0.54
CA LEU A 460 -24.91 -34.24 -0.59
C LEU A 460 -24.69 -33.90 -2.05
N TRP A 461 -25.19 -32.73 -2.44
CA TRP A 461 -24.96 -32.10 -3.72
C TRP A 461 -23.99 -30.94 -3.51
N GLN A 462 -22.95 -30.89 -4.33
CA GLN A 462 -22.02 -29.78 -4.39
C GLN A 462 -21.97 -29.30 -5.83
N GLY A 463 -22.42 -28.07 -6.06
CA GLY A 463 -22.56 -27.49 -7.40
C GLY A 463 -22.39 -25.99 -7.39
N VAL A 464 -22.38 -25.40 -8.59
CA VAL A 464 -22.34 -23.95 -8.81
C VAL A 464 -23.71 -23.47 -9.27
#